data_AF-A0AAV4WZU2-F1
#
_entry.id   AF-A0AAV4WZU2-F1
#
_cell.length_a   1.000
_cell.length_b   1.000
_cell.length_c   1.000
_cell.angle_alpha   90.00
_cell.angle_beta   90.00
_cell.angle_gamma   90.00
#
_symmetry.space_group_name_H-M   'P 1'
#
loop_
_entity.id
_entity.type
_entity.pdbx_description
1 polymer ?
#
loop_
_entity_poly.entity_id
_entity_poly.type
_entity_poly.pdbx_seq_one_letter_code
_entity_poly.pdbx_strand_id
1 'polypeptide(L)'
;MSAHQRITGNFTISQNEVDLILNPILPKEEILEFAHFTNPITVEAFTILSGKRLEEAGFFLYFTVLKNDVWITIISTLFMVAVTSTFLYERIVRKIKKSWTVIFYQYFWNFLTGMLKQNPMEKYFLRTNKMRLSLFLPLLAILWIVGIGLVMNAFQSLLVSKLTIQKSEPYVDTLVDMLKTEKTVGITAIEIMLEEFFADSNIPVYDAVWNKIKGNQWPGLTVFSDKTIQQVQNGKYCIFHGHLVLENRLSKYFKEYSYCQLHLSQHYFLPFPLHIPVSRNVPEFLYESFNFGVTRLVDADITGRTFKATLEVSNLCTSYSDTELKAMGLKNIYGVLLMWLAGVLTAILVLTCEIISKKI
;
A
#
# COMPACT_ATOMS: atom_id res chain seq x y z
N MET A 1 5.00 -30.21 8.65
CA MET A 1 6.09 -31.10 8.25
C MET A 1 7.40 -30.44 8.67
N SER A 2 8.14 -31.08 9.58
CA SER A 2 9.44 -30.62 10.08
C SER A 2 10.58 -31.11 9.19
N ALA A 3 11.76 -30.50 9.26
CA ALA A 3 12.99 -30.93 8.57
C ALA A 3 13.28 -32.42 8.69
N HIS A 4 12.97 -32.99 9.85
CA HIS A 4 13.14 -34.40 10.11
C HIS A 4 12.31 -35.26 9.14
N GLN A 5 11.09 -34.84 8.79
CA GLN A 5 10.22 -35.56 7.85
C GLN A 5 10.67 -35.51 6.38
N ARG A 6 11.40 -34.47 5.95
CA ARG A 6 11.97 -34.41 4.57
C ARG A 6 13.19 -35.30 4.44
N ILE A 7 14.08 -35.25 5.41
CA ILE A 7 15.26 -36.12 5.45
C ILE A 7 14.80 -37.57 5.57
N THR A 8 13.85 -37.88 6.45
CA THR A 8 13.33 -39.26 6.56
C THR A 8 12.54 -39.68 5.34
N GLY A 9 11.73 -38.81 4.72
CA GLY A 9 10.93 -39.17 3.55
C GLY A 9 11.80 -39.56 2.34
N ASN A 10 12.77 -38.73 1.97
CA ASN A 10 13.69 -39.04 0.87
C ASN A 10 14.53 -40.28 1.20
N PHE A 11 14.98 -40.40 2.45
CA PHE A 11 15.71 -41.56 2.91
C PHE A 11 14.87 -42.85 2.85
N THR A 12 13.57 -42.81 3.18
CA THR A 12 12.68 -43.99 3.14
C THR A 12 12.41 -44.50 1.72
N ILE A 13 12.34 -43.63 0.71
CA ILE A 13 12.27 -44.10 -0.69
C ILE A 13 13.59 -44.76 -1.09
N SER A 14 14.73 -44.15 -0.72
CA SER A 14 16.04 -44.71 -1.08
C SER A 14 16.30 -46.09 -0.46
N GLN A 15 15.64 -46.40 0.66
CA GLN A 15 15.68 -47.69 1.34
C GLN A 15 14.58 -48.67 0.88
N ASN A 16 13.78 -48.31 -0.12
CA ASN A 16 12.62 -49.07 -0.59
C ASN A 16 11.57 -49.35 0.51
N GLU A 17 11.48 -48.50 1.53
CA GLU A 17 10.46 -48.66 2.59
C GLU A 17 9.09 -48.10 2.14
N VAL A 18 9.10 -47.22 1.15
CA VAL A 18 7.89 -46.53 0.65
C VAL A 18 7.92 -46.46 -0.88
N ASP A 19 6.80 -46.82 -1.51
CA ASP A 19 6.65 -46.80 -2.98
C ASP A 19 6.37 -45.40 -3.54
N LEU A 20 5.76 -44.51 -2.75
CA LEU A 20 5.23 -43.22 -3.18
C LEU A 20 5.26 -42.19 -2.04
N ILE A 21 5.77 -40.98 -2.31
CA ILE A 21 5.55 -39.82 -1.43
C ILE A 21 4.50 -38.91 -2.05
N LEU A 22 3.31 -38.85 -1.43
CA LEU A 22 2.23 -37.98 -1.91
C LEU A 22 2.51 -36.48 -1.74
N ASN A 23 3.49 -36.11 -0.91
CA ASN A 23 3.86 -34.72 -0.74
C ASN A 23 4.65 -34.24 -1.98
N PRO A 24 4.15 -33.25 -2.73
CA PRO A 24 4.88 -32.74 -3.87
C PRO A 24 6.22 -32.14 -3.43
N ILE A 25 7.29 -32.48 -4.15
CA ILE A 25 8.63 -31.96 -3.90
C ILE A 25 9.20 -31.36 -5.18
N LEU A 26 10.20 -30.51 -5.00
CA LEU A 26 11.03 -30.03 -6.07
C LEU A 26 11.97 -31.15 -6.53
N PRO A 27 12.04 -31.45 -7.84
CA PRO A 27 12.94 -32.48 -8.35
C PRO A 27 14.39 -32.06 -8.13
N LYS A 28 15.18 -32.98 -7.59
CA LYS A 28 16.63 -32.86 -7.43
C LYS A 28 17.32 -33.98 -8.19
N GLU A 29 18.51 -33.72 -8.68
CA GLU A 29 19.34 -34.74 -9.35
C GLU A 29 19.59 -35.96 -8.45
N GLU A 30 19.89 -35.73 -7.17
CA GLU A 30 20.08 -36.81 -6.18
C GLU A 30 18.86 -37.73 -6.05
N ILE A 31 17.65 -37.18 -6.17
CA ILE A 31 16.41 -37.94 -6.04
C ILE A 31 16.09 -38.72 -7.32
N LEU A 32 16.54 -38.22 -8.48
CA LEU A 32 16.38 -38.92 -9.76
C LEU A 32 17.09 -40.28 -9.75
N GLU A 33 18.13 -40.47 -8.94
CA GLU A 33 18.86 -41.73 -8.85
C GLU A 33 18.00 -42.90 -8.35
N PHE A 34 17.03 -42.62 -7.47
CA PHE A 34 16.21 -43.63 -6.81
C PHE A 34 14.69 -43.45 -6.98
N ALA A 35 14.23 -42.35 -7.59
CA ALA A 35 12.82 -42.11 -7.87
C ALA A 35 12.56 -41.60 -9.30
N HIS A 36 11.39 -41.94 -9.83
CA HIS A 36 10.78 -41.29 -10.99
C HIS A 36 9.87 -40.15 -10.53
N PHE A 37 9.83 -39.05 -11.29
CA PHE A 37 8.89 -37.96 -11.02
C PHE A 37 7.66 -38.07 -11.92
N THR A 38 6.48 -37.80 -11.39
CA THR A 38 5.28 -37.60 -12.21
C THR A 38 5.38 -36.33 -13.04
N ASN A 39 4.41 -36.10 -13.91
CA ASN A 39 4.12 -34.79 -14.48
C ASN A 39 3.85 -33.77 -13.35
N PRO A 40 4.16 -32.48 -13.59
CA PRO A 40 4.02 -31.45 -12.57
C PRO A 40 2.55 -31.27 -12.18
N ILE A 41 2.30 -31.27 -10.88
CA ILE A 41 0.93 -31.14 -10.32
C ILE A 41 0.51 -29.68 -10.29
N THR A 42 1.46 -28.81 -10.00
CA THR A 42 1.30 -27.36 -9.96
C THR A 42 2.67 -26.70 -10.12
N VAL A 43 2.65 -25.41 -10.40
CA VAL A 43 3.84 -24.55 -10.36
C VAL A 43 3.73 -23.70 -9.10
N GLU A 44 4.72 -23.80 -8.23
CA GLU A 44 4.86 -22.93 -7.08
C GLU A 44 5.95 -21.89 -7.35
N ALA A 45 5.97 -20.81 -6.58
CA ALA A 45 7.06 -19.86 -6.58
C ALA A 45 7.30 -19.36 -5.16
N PHE A 46 8.53 -18.93 -4.89
CA PHE A 46 8.83 -18.27 -3.63
C PHE A 46 8.25 -16.85 -3.63
N THR A 47 7.80 -16.41 -2.46
CA THR A 47 7.32 -15.06 -2.21
C THR A 47 7.66 -14.64 -0.77
N ILE A 48 7.30 -13.41 -0.42
CA ILE A 48 7.57 -12.78 0.87
C ILE A 48 6.24 -12.58 1.60
N LEU A 49 6.19 -13.07 2.84
CA LEU A 49 5.14 -12.72 3.80
C LEU A 49 5.69 -11.64 4.75
N SER A 50 5.05 -10.48 4.79
CA SER A 50 5.41 -9.36 5.66
C SER A 50 4.19 -8.85 6.42
N GLY A 51 4.40 -7.99 7.42
CA GLY A 51 3.32 -7.24 8.05
C GLY A 51 2.86 -6.06 7.19
N LYS A 52 1.69 -5.52 7.52
CA LYS A 52 1.20 -4.25 6.98
C LYS A 52 1.52 -3.11 7.94
N ARG A 53 2.12 -2.04 7.43
CA ARG A 53 2.25 -0.76 8.13
C ARG A 53 1.02 0.08 7.82
N LEU A 54 0.26 0.40 8.85
CA LEU A 54 -0.79 1.40 8.74
C LEU A 54 -0.13 2.78 8.58
N GLU A 55 -0.46 3.49 7.51
CA GLU A 55 -0.05 4.88 7.37
C GLU A 55 -0.69 5.66 8.53
N GLU A 56 0.14 6.18 9.44
CA GLU A 56 -0.35 7.02 10.52
C GLU A 56 -0.87 8.32 9.92
N ALA A 57 -2.07 8.74 10.33
CA ALA A 57 -2.62 10.02 9.94
C ALA A 57 -1.70 11.13 10.46
N GLY A 58 -0.79 11.60 9.60
CA GLY A 58 0.09 12.72 9.93
C GLY A 58 -0.74 13.98 10.23
N PHE A 59 -0.18 14.90 11.03
CA PHE A 59 -0.86 16.15 11.40
C PHE A 59 -1.40 16.94 10.19
N PHE A 60 -0.76 16.81 9.03
CA PHE A 60 -1.11 17.53 7.81
C PHE A 60 -1.85 16.66 6.77
N LEU A 61 -2.48 15.56 7.18
CA LEU A 61 -3.18 14.64 6.27
C LEU A 61 -4.12 15.38 5.29
N TYR A 62 -4.85 16.39 5.77
CA TYR A 62 -5.75 17.22 4.95
C TYR A 62 -5.04 17.96 3.81
N PHE A 63 -3.80 18.40 4.00
CA PHE A 63 -3.03 19.09 2.97
C PHE A 63 -2.40 18.11 1.97
N THR A 64 -2.11 16.87 2.40
CA THR A 64 -1.56 15.82 1.53
C THR A 64 -2.57 15.24 0.53
N VAL A 65 -3.83 15.65 0.60
CA VAL A 65 -4.88 15.25 -0.35
C VAL A 65 -4.57 15.79 -1.75
N LEU A 66 -4.06 17.02 -1.84
CA LEU A 66 -3.59 17.61 -3.09
C LEU A 66 -2.06 17.61 -3.11
N LYS A 67 -1.49 17.49 -4.30
CA LYS A 67 -0.04 17.68 -4.48
C LYS A 67 0.33 19.13 -4.15
N ASN A 68 1.54 19.35 -3.63
CA ASN A 68 2.05 20.68 -3.30
C ASN A 68 1.98 21.65 -4.49
N ASP A 69 2.23 21.15 -5.70
CA ASP A 69 2.15 21.93 -6.94
C ASP A 69 0.75 22.54 -7.17
N VAL A 70 -0.31 21.81 -6.79
CA VAL A 70 -1.69 22.28 -6.92
C VAL A 70 -1.96 23.40 -5.92
N TRP A 71 -1.50 23.26 -4.67
CA TRP A 71 -1.62 24.31 -3.66
C TRP A 71 -0.91 25.60 -4.08
N ILE A 72 0.32 25.48 -4.58
CA ILE A 72 1.09 26.62 -5.09
C ILE A 72 0.35 27.29 -6.25
N THR A 73 -0.23 26.49 -7.16
CA THR A 73 -1.01 27.00 -8.29
C THR A 73 -2.27 27.75 -7.83
N ILE A 74 -3.00 27.23 -6.83
CA ILE A 74 -4.18 27.91 -6.25
C ILE A 74 -3.78 29.26 -5.64
N ILE A 75 -2.72 29.30 -4.84
CA ILE A 75 -2.25 30.55 -4.19
C ILE A 75 -1.75 31.56 -5.24
N SER A 76 -0.97 31.08 -6.21
CA SER A 76 -0.47 31.92 -7.31
C SER A 76 -1.59 32.50 -8.16
N THR A 77 -2.59 31.69 -8.51
CA THR A 77 -3.76 32.14 -9.29
C THR A 77 -4.64 33.10 -8.48
N LEU A 78 -4.83 32.87 -7.19
CA LEU A 78 -5.51 33.82 -6.28
C LEU A 78 -4.83 35.20 -6.30
N PHE A 79 -3.50 35.23 -6.17
CA PHE A 79 -2.74 36.48 -6.21
C PHE A 79 -2.88 37.18 -7.57
N MET A 80 -2.74 36.44 -8.67
CA MET A 80 -2.89 36.98 -10.03
C MET A 80 -4.29 37.53 -10.30
N VAL A 81 -5.35 36.84 -9.87
CA VAL A 81 -6.74 37.29 -10.02
C VAL A 81 -7.01 38.55 -9.16
N ALA A 82 -6.43 38.64 -7.96
CA ALA A 82 -6.53 39.82 -7.12
C ALA A 82 -5.79 41.04 -7.73
N VAL A 83 -4.56 40.85 -8.24
CA VAL A 83 -3.80 41.92 -8.91
C VAL A 83 -4.52 42.41 -10.17
N THR A 84 -4.97 41.49 -11.04
CA THR A 84 -5.69 41.85 -12.27
C THR A 84 -7.01 42.57 -11.98
N SER A 85 -7.77 42.12 -10.97
CA SER A 85 -9.00 42.80 -10.53
C SER A 85 -8.73 44.20 -10.01
N THR A 86 -7.64 44.38 -9.25
CA THR A 86 -7.23 45.69 -8.73
C THR A 86 -6.88 46.65 -9.86
N PHE A 87 -6.10 46.18 -10.84
CA PHE A 87 -5.73 46.97 -12.02
C PHE A 87 -6.95 47.36 -12.87
N LEU A 88 -7.87 46.42 -13.09
CA LEU A 88 -9.13 46.70 -13.79
C LEU A 88 -9.97 47.72 -13.02
N TYR A 89 -10.10 47.57 -11.71
CA TYR A 89 -10.87 48.50 -10.89
C TYR A 89 -10.32 49.92 -10.92
N GLU A 90 -9.00 50.09 -10.77
CA GLU A 90 -8.35 51.41 -10.81
C GLU A 90 -8.55 52.09 -12.18
N ARG A 91 -8.47 51.32 -13.26
CA ARG A 91 -8.69 51.82 -14.62
C ARG A 91 -10.14 52.28 -14.86
N ILE A 92 -11.11 51.61 -14.24
CA ILE A 92 -12.54 51.95 -14.35
C ILE A 92 -12.89 53.15 -13.47
N VAL A 93 -12.42 53.15 -12.22
CA VAL A 93 -12.82 54.10 -11.18
C VAL A 93 -11.72 55.12 -10.95
N ARG A 94 -11.35 55.85 -12.02
CA ARG A 94 -10.31 56.90 -12.00
C ARG A 94 -10.52 58.04 -10.97
N LYS A 95 -11.69 58.13 -10.35
CA LYS A 95 -12.09 59.24 -9.46
C LYS A 95 -11.93 58.96 -7.95
N ILE A 96 -11.60 57.74 -7.52
CA ILE A 96 -11.49 57.41 -6.09
C ILE A 96 -10.02 57.42 -5.64
N LYS A 97 -9.66 58.35 -4.74
CA LYS A 97 -8.33 58.43 -4.09
C LYS A 97 -8.16 57.37 -2.99
N LYS A 98 -8.29 56.08 -3.32
CA LYS A 98 -7.90 55.00 -2.42
C LYS A 98 -6.51 54.51 -2.79
N SER A 99 -5.69 54.12 -1.81
CA SER A 99 -4.41 53.50 -2.07
C SER A 99 -4.60 52.14 -2.75
N TRP A 100 -3.73 51.82 -3.71
CA TRP A 100 -3.75 50.56 -4.46
C TRP A 100 -3.72 49.34 -3.55
N THR A 101 -2.93 49.39 -2.47
CA THR A 101 -2.79 48.31 -1.47
C THR A 101 -4.10 47.98 -0.77
N VAL A 102 -4.91 48.99 -0.43
CA VAL A 102 -6.23 48.78 0.20
C VAL A 102 -7.20 48.11 -0.76
N ILE A 103 -7.17 48.51 -2.04
CA ILE A 103 -8.02 47.89 -3.07
C ILE A 103 -7.60 46.44 -3.32
N PHE A 104 -6.29 46.19 -3.44
CA PHE A 104 -5.74 44.84 -3.57
C PHE A 104 -6.14 43.94 -2.40
N TYR A 105 -5.95 44.40 -1.17
CA TYR A 105 -6.32 43.62 0.01
C TYR A 105 -7.82 43.31 0.05
N GLN A 106 -8.68 44.26 -0.35
CA GLN A 106 -10.13 44.04 -0.44
C GLN A 106 -10.47 42.95 -1.46
N TYR A 107 -9.89 42.98 -2.66
CA TYR A 107 -10.14 41.94 -3.67
C TYR A 107 -9.53 40.60 -3.29
N PHE A 108 -8.29 40.58 -2.81
CA PHE A 108 -7.64 39.37 -2.32
C PHE A 108 -8.47 38.70 -1.23
N TRP A 109 -8.91 39.46 -0.23
CA TRP A 109 -9.77 38.97 0.84
C TRP A 109 -11.09 38.42 0.31
N ASN A 110 -11.74 39.15 -0.61
CA ASN A 110 -13.01 38.71 -1.21
C ASN A 110 -12.89 37.44 -2.06
N PHE A 111 -11.79 37.26 -2.80
CA PHE A 111 -11.54 36.03 -3.55
C PHE A 111 -11.17 34.86 -2.64
N LEU A 112 -10.44 35.13 -1.56
CA LEU A 112 -10.11 34.15 -0.52
C LEU A 112 -11.37 33.67 0.21
N THR A 113 -12.26 34.57 0.63
CA THR A 113 -13.53 34.19 1.26
C THR A 113 -14.43 33.43 0.28
N GLY A 114 -14.45 33.83 -1.00
CA GLY A 114 -15.10 33.08 -2.07
C GLY A 114 -14.57 31.66 -2.24
N MET A 115 -13.24 31.46 -2.20
CA MET A 115 -12.62 30.12 -2.19
C MET A 115 -13.08 29.28 -1.00
N LEU A 116 -13.22 29.90 0.18
CA LEU A 116 -13.70 29.25 1.40
C LEU A 116 -15.23 29.09 1.47
N LYS A 117 -15.95 29.41 0.39
CA LYS A 117 -17.43 29.42 0.32
C LYS A 117 -18.09 30.28 1.43
N GLN A 118 -17.37 31.26 1.96
CA GLN A 118 -17.90 32.25 2.89
C GLN A 118 -18.55 33.37 2.07
N ASN A 119 -19.83 33.64 2.30
CA ASN A 119 -20.61 34.61 1.52
C ASN A 119 -19.91 35.99 1.50
N PRO A 120 -19.27 36.39 0.37
CA PRO A 120 -18.62 37.69 0.31
C PRO A 120 -19.72 38.76 0.22
N MET A 121 -19.52 39.91 0.85
CA MET A 121 -20.45 41.03 0.68
C MET A 121 -20.55 41.41 -0.81
N GLU A 122 -21.70 41.13 -1.43
CA GLU A 122 -21.98 41.31 -2.87
C GLU A 122 -21.70 42.73 -3.38
N LYS A 123 -21.71 43.70 -2.47
CA LYS A 123 -21.52 45.14 -2.74
C LYS A 123 -20.24 45.48 -3.50
N TYR A 124 -19.21 44.62 -3.44
CA TYR A 124 -17.91 44.86 -4.08
C TYR A 124 -17.71 44.18 -5.43
N PHE A 125 -18.49 43.13 -5.74
CA PHE A 125 -18.40 42.42 -7.02
C PHE A 125 -19.36 42.96 -8.07
N LEU A 126 -20.49 43.54 -7.65
CA LEU A 126 -21.57 43.97 -8.52
C LEU A 126 -21.84 45.48 -8.33
N ARG A 127 -20.88 46.33 -8.70
CA ARG A 127 -21.15 47.77 -8.75
C ARG A 127 -21.90 48.12 -10.04
N THR A 128 -23.07 48.71 -9.82
CA THR A 128 -24.19 49.04 -10.70
C THR A 128 -23.92 50.09 -11.79
N ASN A 129 -22.70 50.16 -12.37
CA ASN A 129 -22.38 51.20 -13.35
C ASN A 129 -22.28 50.65 -14.78
N LYS A 130 -23.10 51.20 -15.69
CA LYS A 130 -23.41 50.74 -17.06
C LYS A 130 -22.24 50.82 -18.08
N MET A 131 -20.99 50.83 -17.64
CA MET A 131 -19.83 50.96 -18.54
C MET A 131 -19.37 49.57 -19.01
N ARG A 132 -19.11 49.37 -20.31
CA ARG A 132 -18.71 48.07 -20.89
C ARG A 132 -17.49 47.43 -20.21
N LEU A 133 -16.57 48.24 -19.67
CA LEU A 133 -15.41 47.75 -18.91
C LEU A 133 -15.80 47.12 -17.56
N SER A 134 -16.98 47.44 -17.04
CA SER A 134 -17.57 46.82 -15.84
C SER A 134 -18.00 45.37 -16.06
N LEU A 135 -17.98 44.86 -17.30
CA LEU A 135 -18.34 43.47 -17.59
C LEU A 135 -17.18 42.49 -17.34
N PHE A 136 -15.92 42.94 -17.48
CA PHE A 136 -14.75 42.08 -17.29
C PHE A 136 -14.52 41.67 -15.83
N LEU A 137 -14.83 42.55 -14.87
CA LEU A 137 -14.61 42.26 -13.45
C LEU A 137 -15.58 41.18 -12.92
N PRO A 138 -16.91 41.24 -13.19
CA PRO A 138 -17.83 40.15 -12.89
C PRO A 138 -17.48 38.86 -13.62
N LEU A 139 -17.06 38.93 -14.90
CA LEU A 139 -16.67 37.74 -15.65
C LEU A 139 -15.46 37.03 -15.02
N LEU A 140 -14.43 37.79 -14.65
CA LEU A 140 -13.26 37.27 -13.95
C LEU A 140 -13.63 36.67 -12.60
N ALA A 141 -14.53 37.33 -11.85
CA ALA A 141 -15.02 36.82 -10.58
C ALA A 141 -15.83 35.53 -10.73
N ILE A 142 -16.72 35.45 -11.72
CA ILE A 142 -17.48 34.24 -12.05
C ILE A 142 -16.53 33.11 -12.44
N LEU A 143 -15.55 33.38 -13.32
CA LEU A 143 -14.56 32.40 -13.74
C LEU A 143 -13.75 31.88 -12.55
N TRP A 144 -13.32 32.77 -11.66
CA TRP A 144 -12.64 32.39 -10.42
C TRP A 144 -13.52 31.51 -9.55
N ILE A 145 -14.75 31.94 -9.24
CA ILE A 145 -15.68 31.21 -8.36
C ILE A 145 -16.01 29.83 -8.92
N VAL A 146 -16.26 29.72 -10.23
CA VAL A 146 -16.52 28.43 -10.89
C VAL A 146 -15.27 27.56 -10.86
N GLY A 147 -14.11 28.10 -11.25
CA GLY A 147 -12.85 27.35 -11.29
C GLY A 147 -12.43 26.84 -9.91
N ILE A 148 -12.39 27.72 -8.91
CA ILE A 148 -12.05 27.33 -7.53
C ILE A 148 -13.13 26.45 -6.91
N GLY A 149 -14.40 26.66 -7.26
CA GLY A 149 -15.52 25.83 -6.81
C GLY A 149 -15.36 24.37 -7.26
N LEU A 150 -14.96 24.14 -8.52
CA LEU A 150 -14.67 22.80 -9.03
C LEU A 150 -13.48 22.16 -8.30
N VAL A 151 -12.39 22.91 -8.11
CA VAL A 151 -11.20 22.42 -7.40
C VAL A 151 -11.52 22.08 -5.94
N MET A 152 -12.27 22.93 -5.23
CA MET A 152 -12.64 22.69 -3.84
C MET A 152 -13.63 21.54 -3.69
N ASN A 153 -14.55 21.33 -4.66
CA ASN A 153 -15.43 20.16 -4.66
C ASN A 153 -14.63 18.85 -4.90
N ALA A 154 -13.67 18.87 -5.83
CA ALA A 154 -12.78 17.73 -6.06
C ALA A 154 -11.93 17.44 -4.81
N PHE A 155 -11.40 18.49 -4.18
CA PHE A 155 -10.67 18.38 -2.91
C PHE A 155 -11.53 17.72 -1.82
N GLN A 156 -12.79 18.15 -1.65
CA GLN A 156 -13.70 17.54 -0.68
C GLN A 156 -13.92 16.04 -0.95
N SER A 157 -14.11 15.66 -2.22
CA SER A 157 -14.29 14.25 -2.59
C SER A 157 -13.04 13.41 -2.30
N LEU A 158 -11.86 13.90 -2.69
CA LEU A 158 -10.60 13.22 -2.43
C LEU A 158 -10.28 13.14 -0.93
N LEU A 159 -10.62 14.18 -0.18
CA LEU A 159 -10.45 14.22 1.27
C LEU A 159 -11.33 13.16 1.94
N VAL A 160 -12.60 13.05 1.55
CA VAL A 160 -13.49 12.00 2.07
C VAL A 160 -12.89 10.63 1.77
N SER A 161 -12.49 10.38 0.53
CA SER A 161 -11.86 9.10 0.13
C SER A 161 -10.62 8.77 0.97
N LYS A 162 -9.69 9.74 1.13
CA LYS A 162 -8.47 9.60 1.94
C LYS A 162 -8.76 9.39 3.44
N LEU A 163 -9.83 9.98 3.97
CA LEU A 163 -10.20 9.81 5.38
C LEU A 163 -10.96 8.51 5.63
N THR A 164 -11.68 7.99 4.64
CA THR A 164 -12.41 6.71 4.73
C THR A 164 -11.52 5.50 4.48
N ILE A 165 -10.52 5.64 3.62
CA ILE A 165 -9.62 4.55 3.22
C ILE A 165 -8.28 4.77 3.90
N GLN A 166 -8.01 4.00 4.95
CA GLN A 166 -6.68 3.98 5.55
C GLN A 166 -5.80 3.12 4.65
N LYS A 167 -4.85 3.77 3.97
CA LYS A 167 -3.86 3.03 3.18
C LYS A 167 -2.97 2.22 4.10
N SER A 168 -2.80 0.96 3.75
CA SER A 168 -1.81 0.09 4.35
C SER A 168 -0.70 -0.18 3.35
N GLU A 169 0.55 0.00 3.76
CA GLU A 169 1.72 -0.33 2.95
C GLU A 169 2.45 -1.50 3.59
N PRO A 170 2.88 -2.52 2.84
CA PRO A 170 3.66 -3.61 3.41
C PRO A 170 5.03 -3.14 3.88
N TYR A 171 5.57 -3.75 4.95
CA TYR A 171 6.95 -3.45 5.37
C TYR A 171 7.98 -3.86 4.31
N VAL A 172 7.71 -4.97 3.61
CA VAL A 172 8.54 -5.51 2.53
C VAL A 172 7.61 -6.15 1.51
N ASP A 173 7.66 -5.70 0.25
CA ASP A 173 6.89 -6.30 -0.85
C ASP A 173 7.81 -6.97 -1.86
N THR A 174 8.91 -6.32 -2.23
CA THR A 174 9.88 -6.87 -3.19
C THR A 174 11.20 -7.27 -2.53
N LEU A 175 12.00 -8.08 -3.23
CA LEU A 175 13.38 -8.37 -2.86
C LEU A 175 14.23 -7.09 -2.73
N VAL A 176 13.94 -6.07 -3.56
CA VAL A 176 14.63 -4.78 -3.52
C VAL A 176 14.26 -4.00 -2.26
N ASP A 177 13.00 -4.06 -1.83
CA ASP A 177 12.57 -3.41 -0.58
C ASP A 177 13.20 -4.08 0.64
N MET A 178 13.39 -5.40 0.59
CA MET A 178 14.13 -6.13 1.62
C MET A 178 15.57 -5.61 1.76
N LEU A 179 16.21 -5.23 0.66
CA LEU A 179 17.57 -4.66 0.71
C LEU A 179 17.57 -3.23 1.27
N LYS A 180 16.55 -2.42 0.96
CA LYS A 180 16.42 -1.04 1.45
C LYS A 180 16.06 -0.95 2.93
N THR A 181 15.29 -1.90 3.46
CA THR A 181 14.75 -1.83 4.82
C THR A 181 15.69 -2.46 5.84
N GLU A 182 16.30 -1.69 6.73
CA GLU A 182 17.16 -2.22 7.80
C GLU A 182 16.38 -2.78 9.00
N LYS A 183 15.14 -2.32 9.21
CA LYS A 183 14.34 -2.64 10.40
C LYS A 183 13.76 -4.05 10.41
N THR A 184 13.50 -4.60 9.23
CA THR A 184 12.82 -5.89 9.06
C THR A 184 13.85 -6.95 8.70
N VAL A 185 13.88 -8.04 9.47
CA VAL A 185 14.81 -9.16 9.28
C VAL A 185 14.12 -10.27 8.51
N GLY A 186 14.75 -10.74 7.44
CA GLY A 186 14.25 -11.84 6.64
C GLY A 186 14.57 -13.17 7.31
N ILE A 187 13.56 -14.01 7.51
CA ILE A 187 13.69 -15.34 8.08
C ILE A 187 13.21 -16.37 7.04
N THR A 188 13.83 -17.53 7.08
CA THR A 188 13.49 -18.65 6.20
C THR A 188 13.45 -19.95 6.98
N ALA A 189 12.66 -20.90 6.50
CA ALA A 189 12.66 -22.25 7.05
C ALA A 189 13.93 -23.00 6.58
N ILE A 190 14.62 -23.69 7.48
CA ILE A 190 15.80 -24.52 7.13
C ILE A 190 15.40 -25.60 6.11
N GLU A 191 14.15 -26.03 6.15
CA GLU A 191 13.62 -27.08 5.27
C GLU A 191 13.57 -26.68 3.81
N ILE A 192 13.52 -25.37 3.48
CA ILE A 192 13.42 -24.94 2.09
C ILE A 192 14.80 -24.78 1.47
N MET A 193 14.94 -25.21 0.22
CA MET A 193 16.19 -25.16 -0.56
C MET A 193 16.51 -23.75 -1.06
N LEU A 194 16.15 -22.72 -0.30
CA LEU A 194 16.35 -21.33 -0.71
C LEU A 194 17.84 -21.01 -0.84
N GLU A 195 18.68 -21.65 -0.02
CA GLU A 195 20.13 -21.52 -0.04
C GLU A 195 20.74 -21.89 -1.39
N GLU A 196 20.44 -23.08 -1.89
CA GLU A 196 20.95 -23.60 -3.17
C GLU A 196 20.61 -22.62 -4.30
N PHE A 197 19.36 -22.16 -4.37
CA PHE A 197 18.96 -21.24 -5.43
C PHE A 197 19.59 -19.86 -5.32
N PHE A 198 19.63 -19.30 -4.12
CA PHE A 198 20.13 -17.94 -3.97
C PHE A 198 21.65 -17.88 -4.13
N ALA A 199 22.38 -18.87 -3.62
CA ALA A 199 23.83 -18.95 -3.72
C ALA A 199 24.31 -19.23 -5.16
N ASP A 200 23.56 -20.02 -5.94
CA ASP A 200 24.02 -20.46 -7.26
C ASP A 200 23.49 -19.58 -8.42
N SER A 201 22.58 -18.64 -8.15
CA SER A 201 21.88 -17.88 -9.20
C SER A 201 22.74 -16.91 -10.02
N ASN A 202 23.90 -16.47 -9.51
CA ASN A 202 24.72 -15.39 -10.08
C ASN A 202 23.95 -14.06 -10.28
N ILE A 203 22.81 -13.87 -9.62
CA ILE A 203 22.02 -12.63 -9.70
C ILE A 203 22.38 -11.76 -8.49
N PRO A 204 22.97 -10.56 -8.68
CA PRO A 204 23.47 -9.74 -7.57
C PRO A 204 22.43 -9.40 -6.50
N VAL A 205 21.16 -9.25 -6.91
CA VAL A 205 20.04 -9.01 -5.98
C VAL A 205 19.80 -10.22 -5.08
N TYR A 206 19.89 -11.43 -5.62
CA TYR A 206 19.68 -12.65 -4.85
C TYR A 206 20.85 -12.86 -3.88
N ASP A 207 22.09 -12.68 -4.33
CA ASP A 207 23.27 -12.76 -3.47
C ASP A 207 23.18 -11.76 -2.29
N ALA A 208 22.76 -10.53 -2.57
CA ALA A 208 22.60 -9.49 -1.55
C ALA A 208 21.50 -9.86 -0.54
N VAL A 209 20.37 -10.39 -1.01
CA VAL A 209 19.28 -10.83 -0.13
C VAL A 209 19.72 -12.04 0.70
N TRP A 210 20.40 -13.02 0.08
CA TRP A 210 20.91 -14.21 0.75
C TRP A 210 21.85 -13.86 1.89
N ASN A 211 22.79 -12.95 1.63
CA ASN A 211 23.74 -12.48 2.64
C ASN A 211 23.05 -11.88 3.87
N LYS A 212 21.85 -11.29 3.70
CA LYS A 212 21.05 -10.72 4.78
C LYS A 212 20.23 -11.78 5.54
N ILE A 213 19.80 -12.87 4.89
CA ILE A 213 18.92 -13.88 5.48
C ILE A 213 19.64 -15.14 5.96
N LYS A 214 20.84 -15.45 5.45
CA LYS A 214 21.57 -16.71 5.74
C LYS A 214 21.83 -16.96 7.23
N GLY A 215 21.95 -15.90 8.03
CA GLY A 215 22.11 -16.00 9.49
C GLY A 215 20.80 -16.27 10.27
N ASN A 216 19.65 -16.25 9.60
CA ASN A 216 18.32 -16.29 10.20
C ASN A 216 17.46 -17.46 9.66
N GLN A 217 18.10 -18.62 9.46
CA GLN A 217 17.41 -19.86 9.11
C GLN A 217 16.91 -20.54 10.38
N TRP A 218 15.60 -20.78 10.49
CA TRP A 218 15.00 -21.43 11.66
C TRP A 218 14.20 -22.68 11.26
N PRO A 219 13.92 -23.61 12.19
CA PRO A 219 13.02 -24.73 11.91
C PRO A 219 11.64 -24.22 11.49
N GLY A 220 11.00 -24.86 10.52
CA GLY A 220 9.69 -24.44 10.01
C GLY A 220 8.61 -24.33 11.09
N LEU A 221 8.68 -25.17 12.14
CA LEU A 221 7.80 -25.07 13.31
C LEU A 221 7.95 -23.74 14.06
N THR A 222 9.16 -23.20 14.15
CA THR A 222 9.45 -21.92 14.79
C THR A 222 9.09 -20.75 13.87
N VAL A 223 9.40 -20.85 12.58
CA VAL A 223 9.06 -19.84 11.56
C VAL A 223 7.54 -19.60 11.51
N PHE A 224 6.75 -20.68 11.53
CA PHE A 224 5.30 -20.63 11.46
C PHE A 224 4.61 -20.70 12.84
N SER A 225 5.32 -20.42 13.92
CA SER A 225 4.71 -20.28 15.24
C SER A 225 3.92 -18.98 15.35
N ASP A 226 2.84 -18.97 16.13
CA ASP A 226 1.96 -17.79 16.26
C ASP A 226 2.71 -16.56 16.77
N LYS A 227 3.69 -16.79 17.66
CA LYS A 227 4.59 -15.75 18.17
C LYS A 227 5.41 -15.11 17.05
N THR A 228 5.93 -15.91 16.13
CA THR A 228 6.68 -15.40 14.98
C THR A 228 5.77 -14.67 14.01
N ILE A 229 4.57 -15.20 13.72
CA ILE A 229 3.59 -14.53 12.86
C ILE A 229 3.16 -13.16 13.42
N GLN A 230 2.96 -13.05 14.74
CA GLN A 230 2.73 -11.75 15.39
C GLN A 230 3.93 -10.78 15.23
N GLN A 231 5.16 -11.29 15.28
CA GLN A 231 6.35 -10.48 15.03
C GLN A 231 6.48 -10.06 13.55
N VAL A 232 5.97 -10.87 12.62
CA VAL A 232 5.84 -10.50 11.21
C VAL A 232 4.81 -9.39 11.03
N GLN A 233 3.64 -9.50 11.66
CA GLN A 233 2.61 -8.44 11.65
C GLN A 233 3.18 -7.09 12.14
N ASN A 234 4.01 -7.13 13.19
CA ASN A 234 4.67 -5.94 13.74
C ASN A 234 5.85 -5.42 12.89
N GLY A 235 6.16 -6.05 11.76
CA GLY A 235 7.24 -5.63 10.86
C GLY A 235 8.65 -5.96 11.33
N LYS A 236 8.79 -6.76 12.41
CA LYS A 236 10.11 -7.20 12.91
C LYS A 236 10.74 -8.22 11.96
N TYR A 237 9.92 -9.15 11.45
CA TYR A 237 10.35 -10.19 10.54
C TYR A 237 9.56 -10.16 9.23
N CYS A 238 10.15 -10.70 8.17
CA CYS A 238 9.43 -11.15 6.98
C CYS A 238 9.85 -12.59 6.66
N ILE A 239 8.91 -13.42 6.19
CA ILE A 239 9.13 -14.84 5.93
C ILE A 239 9.28 -15.06 4.42
N PHE A 240 10.35 -15.71 4.03
CA PHE A 240 10.59 -16.19 2.67
C PHE A 240 10.13 -17.63 2.57
N HIS A 241 9.13 -17.91 1.72
CA HIS A 241 8.66 -19.28 1.50
C HIS A 241 7.82 -19.40 0.21
N GLY A 242 7.55 -20.64 -0.21
CA GLY A 242 6.61 -20.97 -1.28
C GLY A 242 5.22 -20.40 -1.00
N HIS A 243 4.62 -19.81 -2.04
CA HIS A 243 3.35 -19.10 -1.98
C HIS A 243 2.21 -19.94 -1.38
N LEU A 244 2.04 -21.19 -1.85
CA LEU A 244 0.92 -22.04 -1.42
C LEU A 244 1.03 -22.40 0.07
N VAL A 245 2.25 -22.59 0.55
CA VAL A 245 2.49 -22.86 1.97
C VAL A 245 2.15 -21.64 2.82
N LEU A 246 2.53 -20.43 2.39
CA LEU A 246 2.19 -19.20 3.12
C LEU A 246 0.69 -18.99 3.15
N GLU A 247 -0.01 -19.19 2.04
CA GLU A 247 -1.47 -19.07 1.97
C GLU A 247 -2.18 -20.07 2.88
N ASN A 248 -1.77 -21.34 2.86
CA ASN A 248 -2.33 -22.35 3.74
C ASN A 248 -2.11 -21.98 5.22
N ARG A 249 -0.93 -21.45 5.57
CA ARG A 249 -0.63 -20.98 6.93
C ARG A 249 -1.48 -19.78 7.33
N LEU A 250 -1.66 -18.82 6.44
CA LEU A 250 -2.53 -17.66 6.64
C LEU A 250 -4.00 -18.06 6.81
N SER A 251 -4.50 -18.98 5.99
CA SER A 251 -5.85 -19.52 6.09
C SER A 251 -6.08 -20.17 7.46
N LYS A 252 -5.13 -20.98 7.93
CA LYS A 252 -5.20 -21.58 9.27
C LYS A 252 -5.18 -20.51 10.37
N TYR A 253 -4.24 -19.56 10.29
CA TYR A 253 -4.11 -18.49 11.26
C TYR A 253 -5.38 -17.62 11.34
N PHE A 254 -5.99 -17.29 10.19
CA PHE A 254 -7.24 -16.55 10.13
C PHE A 254 -8.40 -17.32 10.77
N LYS A 255 -8.53 -18.62 10.51
CA LYS A 255 -9.57 -19.45 11.13
C LYS A 255 -9.46 -19.47 12.65
N GLU A 256 -8.25 -19.37 13.20
CA GLU A 256 -7.99 -19.40 14.63
C GLU A 256 -8.21 -18.04 15.31
N TYR A 257 -7.72 -16.95 14.72
CA TYR A 257 -7.74 -15.61 15.34
C TYR A 257 -8.78 -14.66 14.76
N SER A 258 -9.41 -14.98 13.64
CA SER A 258 -10.37 -14.14 12.90
C SER A 258 -9.83 -12.77 12.47
N TYR A 259 -8.52 -12.55 12.55
CA TYR A 259 -7.87 -11.27 12.27
C TYR A 259 -6.39 -11.46 11.88
N CYS A 260 -5.91 -10.62 10.97
CA CYS A 260 -4.53 -10.64 10.49
C CYS A 260 -4.16 -9.33 9.77
N GLN A 261 -2.99 -8.77 10.12
CA GLN A 261 -2.38 -7.63 9.44
C GLN A 261 -1.15 -8.07 8.66
N LEU A 262 -1.36 -9.00 7.74
CA LEU A 262 -0.31 -9.62 6.97
C LEU A 262 -0.46 -9.26 5.50
N HIS A 263 0.66 -9.11 4.82
CA HIS A 263 0.76 -8.89 3.40
C HIS A 263 1.54 -10.03 2.77
N LEU A 264 0.92 -10.66 1.78
CA LEU A 264 1.60 -11.65 0.96
C LEU A 264 1.95 -11.00 -0.36
N SER A 265 3.24 -10.93 -0.65
CA SER A 265 3.74 -10.30 -1.86
C SER A 265 3.22 -11.00 -3.12
N GLN A 266 2.83 -10.20 -4.10
CA GLN A 266 2.46 -10.66 -5.44
C GLN A 266 3.69 -10.77 -6.37
N HIS A 267 4.86 -10.37 -5.88
CA HIS A 267 6.12 -10.46 -6.60
C HIS A 267 6.77 -11.82 -6.36
N TYR A 268 6.35 -12.78 -7.15
CA TYR A 268 6.92 -14.13 -7.18
C TYR A 268 8.35 -14.11 -7.72
N PHE A 269 9.21 -14.95 -7.16
CA PHE A 269 10.53 -15.23 -7.69
C PHE A 269 10.78 -16.73 -7.67
N LEU A 270 11.61 -17.19 -8.61
CA LEU A 270 11.96 -18.60 -8.80
C LEU A 270 10.72 -19.50 -8.90
N PRO A 271 9.97 -19.46 -10.02
CA PRO A 271 8.91 -20.43 -10.25
C PRO A 271 9.51 -21.82 -10.43
N PHE A 272 8.92 -22.82 -9.80
CA PHE A 272 9.35 -24.21 -9.90
C PHE A 272 8.15 -25.17 -9.94
N PRO A 273 8.25 -26.25 -10.73
CA PRO A 273 7.23 -27.27 -10.77
C PRO A 273 7.32 -28.18 -9.55
N LEU A 274 6.17 -28.57 -9.02
CA LEU A 274 6.05 -29.54 -7.94
C LEU A 274 5.63 -30.91 -8.50
N HIS A 275 6.42 -31.93 -8.20
CA HIS A 275 6.23 -33.29 -8.70
C HIS A 275 6.02 -34.27 -7.54
N ILE A 276 5.32 -35.37 -7.79
CA ILE A 276 5.28 -36.51 -6.87
C ILE A 276 6.40 -37.49 -7.24
N PRO A 277 7.30 -37.83 -6.30
CA PRO A 277 8.31 -38.86 -6.52
C PRO A 277 7.70 -40.24 -6.27
N VAL A 278 7.97 -41.15 -7.20
CA VAL A 278 7.58 -42.57 -7.19
C VAL A 278 8.86 -43.39 -7.15
N SER A 279 8.96 -44.39 -6.29
CA SER A 279 10.14 -45.24 -6.19
C SER A 279 10.45 -45.93 -7.53
N ARG A 280 11.73 -46.03 -7.91
CA ARG A 280 12.16 -46.75 -9.13
C ARG A 280 11.85 -48.25 -9.11
N ASN A 281 11.54 -48.83 -7.95
CA ASN A 281 11.18 -50.25 -7.85
C ASN A 281 9.72 -50.52 -8.21
N VAL A 282 8.90 -49.47 -8.32
CA VAL A 282 7.53 -49.60 -8.80
C VAL A 282 7.58 -50.01 -10.27
N PRO A 283 6.86 -51.08 -10.67
CA PRO A 283 6.78 -51.49 -12.07
C PRO A 283 6.37 -50.34 -13.01
N GLU A 284 7.04 -50.22 -14.16
CA GLU A 284 6.82 -49.12 -15.12
C GLU A 284 5.34 -48.92 -15.47
N PHE A 285 4.59 -50.00 -15.67
CA PHE A 285 3.16 -49.92 -16.01
C PHE A 285 2.31 -49.25 -14.91
N LEU A 286 2.69 -49.40 -13.63
CA LEU A 286 2.01 -48.74 -12.51
C LEU A 286 2.40 -47.27 -12.45
N TYR A 287 3.68 -46.94 -12.67
CA TYR A 287 4.14 -45.57 -12.77
C TYR A 287 3.44 -44.82 -13.91
N GLU A 288 3.40 -45.39 -15.11
CA GLU A 288 2.73 -44.79 -16.27
C GLU A 288 1.23 -44.57 -16.01
N SER A 289 0.55 -45.57 -15.44
CA SER A 289 -0.86 -45.47 -15.09
C SER A 289 -1.12 -44.39 -14.04
N PHE A 290 -0.27 -44.31 -13.01
CA PHE A 290 -0.36 -43.28 -11.97
C PHE A 290 -0.09 -41.89 -12.55
N ASN A 291 0.97 -41.73 -13.34
CA ASN A 291 1.36 -40.48 -13.96
C ASN A 291 0.27 -39.96 -14.92
N PHE A 292 -0.34 -40.86 -15.69
CA PHE A 292 -1.49 -40.52 -16.54
C PHE A 292 -2.71 -40.09 -15.72
N GLY A 293 -2.95 -40.75 -14.58
CA GLY A 293 -3.97 -40.33 -13.61
C GLY A 293 -3.72 -38.91 -13.07
N VAL A 294 -2.49 -38.61 -12.64
CA VAL A 294 -2.08 -37.27 -12.19
C VAL A 294 -2.29 -36.24 -13.30
N THR A 295 -1.88 -36.58 -14.52
CA THR A 295 -2.05 -35.70 -15.70
C THR A 295 -3.52 -35.37 -15.92
N ARG A 296 -4.41 -36.36 -15.88
CA ARG A 296 -5.87 -36.15 -15.99
C ARG A 296 -6.43 -35.26 -14.88
N LEU A 297 -5.91 -35.37 -13.65
CA LEU A 297 -6.34 -34.51 -12.53
C LEU A 297 -5.93 -33.05 -12.75
N VAL A 298 -4.73 -32.83 -13.27
CA VAL A 298 -4.21 -31.50 -13.61
C VAL A 298 -4.98 -30.91 -14.80
N ASP A 299 -5.16 -31.69 -15.88
CA ASP A 299 -5.91 -31.29 -17.07
C ASP A 299 -7.38 -30.96 -16.78
N ALA A 300 -7.97 -31.64 -15.78
CA ALA A 300 -9.33 -31.37 -15.31
C ALA A 300 -9.44 -30.22 -14.30
N ASP A 301 -8.32 -29.55 -13.97
CA ASP A 301 -8.22 -28.45 -13.00
C ASP A 301 -8.77 -28.80 -11.59
N ILE A 302 -8.70 -30.07 -11.20
CA ILE A 302 -9.18 -30.53 -9.87
C ILE A 302 -8.27 -29.97 -8.77
N THR A 303 -6.97 -29.89 -9.04
CA THR A 303 -5.97 -29.33 -8.12
C THR A 303 -6.20 -27.83 -7.95
N GLY A 304 -6.35 -27.08 -9.05
CA GLY A 304 -6.63 -25.64 -9.01
C GLY A 304 -7.92 -25.30 -8.28
N ARG A 305 -9.00 -26.07 -8.49
CA ARG A 305 -10.26 -25.88 -7.75
C ARG A 305 -10.10 -26.12 -6.24
N THR A 306 -9.36 -27.16 -5.85
CA THR A 306 -9.09 -27.48 -4.44
C THR A 306 -8.25 -26.40 -3.77
N PHE A 307 -7.21 -25.92 -4.47
CA PHE A 307 -6.41 -24.80 -4.00
C PHE A 307 -7.28 -23.54 -3.86
N LYS A 308 -8.03 -23.16 -4.89
CA LYS A 308 -8.88 -21.95 -4.88
C LYS A 308 -9.79 -21.83 -3.66
N ALA A 309 -10.44 -22.93 -3.25
CA ALA A 309 -11.29 -22.93 -2.05
C ALA A 309 -10.50 -22.64 -0.75
N THR A 310 -9.24 -23.08 -0.69
CA THR A 310 -8.33 -22.78 0.42
C THR A 310 -7.82 -21.33 0.36
N LEU A 311 -7.61 -20.81 -0.86
CA LEU A 311 -7.13 -19.46 -1.15
C LEU A 311 -8.14 -18.36 -0.81
N GLU A 312 -9.44 -18.61 -0.96
CA GLU A 312 -10.48 -17.63 -0.63
C GLU A 312 -10.42 -17.18 0.83
N VAL A 313 -10.01 -18.06 1.74
CA VAL A 313 -9.84 -17.73 3.17
C VAL A 313 -8.54 -16.98 3.44
N SER A 314 -7.42 -17.35 2.80
CA SER A 314 -6.16 -16.60 2.96
C SER A 314 -6.26 -15.19 2.40
N ASN A 315 -7.07 -15.00 1.36
CA ASN A 315 -7.38 -13.69 0.80
C ASN A 315 -8.03 -12.75 1.83
N LEU A 316 -8.70 -13.25 2.87
CA LEU A 316 -9.21 -12.37 3.94
C LEU A 316 -8.08 -11.72 4.76
N CYS A 317 -6.90 -12.35 4.81
CA CYS A 317 -5.70 -11.76 5.42
C CYS A 317 -4.90 -10.87 4.48
N THR A 318 -4.73 -11.34 3.25
CA THR A 318 -3.82 -10.72 2.29
C THR A 318 -4.49 -9.64 1.49
N SER A 319 -5.80 -9.76 1.23
CA SER A 319 -6.55 -8.73 0.51
C SER A 319 -6.32 -7.39 1.17
N TYR A 320 -6.12 -6.41 0.33
CA TYR A 320 -6.17 -5.01 0.70
C TYR A 320 -7.60 -4.71 1.17
N SER A 321 -8.00 -5.18 2.34
CA SER A 321 -9.16 -4.67 3.07
C SER A 321 -8.83 -3.28 3.63
N ASP A 322 -8.34 -2.41 2.75
CA ASP A 322 -8.39 -0.96 2.82
C ASP A 322 -9.88 -0.48 2.76
N THR A 323 -10.85 -1.39 2.70
CA THR A 323 -12.29 -1.13 2.65
C THR A 323 -13.02 -1.33 3.97
N GLU A 324 -12.34 -1.68 5.08
CA GLU A 324 -12.99 -1.50 6.37
C GLU A 324 -13.14 -0.01 6.63
N LEU A 325 -14.37 0.48 6.38
CA LEU A 325 -14.79 1.84 6.69
C LEU A 325 -14.63 2.06 8.19
N LYS A 326 -13.46 2.50 8.60
CA LYS A 326 -13.19 2.81 10.00
C LYS A 326 -13.80 4.16 10.31
N ALA A 327 -14.55 4.23 11.40
CA ALA A 327 -15.05 5.50 11.89
C ALA A 327 -13.88 6.46 12.14
N MET A 328 -13.99 7.70 11.63
CA MET A 328 -12.96 8.72 11.82
C MET A 328 -12.76 9.01 13.32
N GLY A 329 -11.57 8.72 13.82
CA GLY A 329 -11.19 9.05 15.18
C GLY A 329 -10.76 10.52 15.33
N LEU A 330 -10.81 11.03 16.56
CA LEU A 330 -10.29 12.37 16.92
C LEU A 330 -8.84 12.60 16.49
N LYS A 331 -8.02 11.53 16.47
CA LYS A 331 -6.62 11.57 16.01
C LYS A 331 -6.51 12.10 14.57
N ASN A 332 -7.48 11.79 13.72
CA ASN A 332 -7.46 12.21 12.32
C ASN A 332 -7.73 13.72 12.17
N ILE A 333 -8.49 14.34 13.08
CA ILE A 333 -8.91 15.75 13.01
C ILE A 333 -7.96 16.66 13.82
N TYR A 334 -7.09 16.09 14.65
CA TYR A 334 -6.24 16.82 15.59
C TYR A 334 -5.40 17.92 14.92
N GLY A 335 -4.85 17.67 13.73
CA GLY A 335 -4.10 18.68 12.97
C GLY A 335 -4.93 19.91 12.59
N VAL A 336 -6.20 19.74 12.24
CA VAL A 336 -7.11 20.84 11.91
C VAL A 336 -7.44 21.66 13.16
N LEU A 337 -7.65 20.98 14.30
CA LEU A 337 -7.90 21.68 15.58
C LEU A 337 -6.70 22.51 16.01
N LEU A 338 -5.47 21.98 15.86
CA LEU A 338 -4.25 22.74 16.14
C LEU A 338 -4.09 23.94 15.21
N MET A 339 -4.37 23.78 13.91
CA MET A 339 -4.32 24.87 12.96
C MET A 339 -5.33 25.97 13.28
N TRP A 340 -6.55 25.58 13.66
CA TRP A 340 -7.58 26.52 14.09
C TRP A 340 -7.15 27.28 15.35
N LEU A 341 -6.62 26.58 16.36
CA LEU A 341 -6.12 27.21 17.58
C LEU A 341 -4.98 28.20 17.28
N ALA A 342 -4.03 27.83 16.43
CA ALA A 342 -2.96 28.72 15.98
C ALA A 342 -3.51 29.96 15.25
N GLY A 343 -4.54 29.79 14.42
CA GLY A 343 -5.25 30.89 13.76
C GLY A 343 -5.92 31.85 14.74
N VAL A 344 -6.56 31.33 15.79
CA VAL A 344 -7.18 32.14 16.84
C VAL A 344 -6.12 32.90 17.64
N LEU A 345 -5.03 32.24 18.04
CA LEU A 345 -3.94 32.87 18.79
C LEU A 345 -3.27 33.98 17.98
N THR A 346 -2.99 33.75 16.70
CA THR A 346 -2.42 34.78 15.81
C THR A 346 -3.36 35.97 15.63
N ALA A 347 -4.67 35.74 15.49
CA ALA A 347 -5.66 36.82 15.42
C ALA A 347 -5.71 37.65 16.72
N ILE A 348 -5.65 37.01 17.90
CA ILE A 348 -5.59 37.70 19.20
C ILE A 348 -4.32 38.55 19.30
N LEU A 349 -3.16 38.01 18.89
CA LEU A 349 -1.89 38.74 18.90
C LEU A 349 -1.91 39.96 17.98
N VAL A 350 -2.47 39.84 16.78
CA VAL A 350 -2.61 40.98 15.86
C VAL A 350 -3.53 42.05 16.46
N LEU A 351 -4.64 41.65 17.07
CA LEU A 351 -5.57 42.57 17.72
C LEU A 351 -4.93 43.30 18.90
N THR A 352 -4.16 42.60 19.75
CA THR A 352 -3.47 43.25 20.87
C THR A 352 -2.39 44.20 20.39
N CYS A 353 -1.62 43.84 19.36
CA CYS A 353 -0.66 44.74 18.72
C CYS A 353 -1.33 46.01 18.15
N GLU A 354 -2.49 45.87 17.49
CA GLU A 354 -3.23 47.01 16.95
C GLU A 354 -3.73 47.95 18.06
N ILE A 355 -4.27 47.40 19.16
CA ILE A 355 -4.74 48.18 20.31
C ILE A 355 -3.58 48.94 20.96
N ILE A 356 -2.42 48.29 21.13
CA ILE A 356 -1.22 48.93 21.70
C ILE A 356 -0.73 50.04 20.76
N SER A 357 -0.64 49.77 19.46
CA SER A 357 -0.16 50.73 18.46
C SER A 357 -1.07 51.95 18.28
N LYS A 358 -2.37 51.85 18.59
CA LYS A 358 -3.30 52.99 18.54
C LYS A 358 -3.32 53.82 19.82
N LYS A 359 -2.85 53.25 20.94
CA LYS A 359 -2.82 53.93 22.24
C LYS A 359 -1.56 54.77 22.44
N ILE A 360 -0.47 54.37 21.78
CA ILE A 360 0.76 55.16 21.58
C ILE A 360 0.49 56.16 20.46
#